data_AF-A0A838HJU2-F1
#
_entry.id   AF-A0A838HJU2-F1
#
_cell.length_a   1.000
_cell.length_b   1.000
_cell.length_c   1.000
_cell.angle_alpha   90.00
_cell.angle_beta   90.00
_cell.angle_gamma   90.00
#
_symmetry.space_group_name_H-M   'P 1'
#
loop_
_entity.id
_entity.type
_entity.pdbx_description
1 polymer ?
#
loop_
_entity_poly.entity_id
_entity_poly.type
_entity_poly.pdbx_seq_one_letter_code
_entity_poly.pdbx_strand_id
1 'polypeptide(L)'
;MRRLRPAALGLALVWSTALAGCSNGAGPMGVPDDAPLVRSLAGEHFDYRFAAGDTILPLEARINDRAYEIIRDALATDFSRRIAFDKFVDADHIQRLTGRRTGGGFVVGGKIFLTRALDPHEIAHVIAIEELGRPSDFFDEGLAVNFGGVRVTANQVEIFPSALRNFEIDAEVRSVFAGGRFPGSVREILTSRAFQALSFEVSYPVAGSFVKFLLHTRGLPALRTFFASSAQFDASADIEADLLGAFGAPIQSLESEWRSSLGLPEAAP
;
A
#
# COMPACT_ATOMS: atom_id res chain seq x y z
N MET A 1 -51.99 0.44 -3.52
CA MET A 1 -50.58 0.53 -3.07
C MET A 1 -49.71 -0.30 -4.01
N ARG A 2 -49.00 0.33 -4.95
CA ARG A 2 -48.07 -0.36 -5.86
C ARG A 2 -46.78 -0.68 -5.09
N ARG A 3 -46.51 -1.96 -4.87
CA ARG A 3 -45.21 -2.42 -4.35
C ARG A 3 -44.17 -2.18 -5.44
N LEU A 4 -43.28 -1.20 -5.22
CA LEU A 4 -42.07 -1.04 -6.03
C LEU A 4 -41.23 -2.31 -5.83
N ARG A 5 -40.90 -2.99 -6.93
CA ARG A 5 -39.94 -4.10 -6.91
C ARG A 5 -38.56 -3.53 -6.60
N PRO A 6 -37.75 -4.17 -5.73
CA PRO A 6 -36.35 -3.78 -5.58
C PRO A 6 -35.68 -3.96 -6.94
N ALA A 7 -35.13 -2.89 -7.49
CA ALA A 7 -34.26 -2.98 -8.65
C ALA A 7 -33.08 -3.88 -8.26
N ALA A 8 -32.85 -4.95 -9.01
CA ALA A 8 -31.65 -5.76 -8.88
C ALA A 8 -30.46 -4.87 -9.26
N LEU A 9 -29.82 -4.24 -8.27
CA LEU A 9 -28.53 -3.60 -8.47
C LEU A 9 -27.53 -4.72 -8.77
N GLY A 10 -27.10 -4.81 -10.02
CA GLY A 10 -26.04 -5.74 -10.42
C GLY A 10 -24.79 -5.49 -9.58
N LEU A 11 -24.20 -6.58 -9.09
CA LEU A 11 -22.94 -6.57 -8.35
C LEU A 11 -21.84 -6.04 -9.30
N ALA A 12 -21.50 -4.76 -9.21
CA ALA A 12 -20.39 -4.18 -9.95
C ALA A 12 -19.10 -4.39 -9.14
N LEU A 13 -18.33 -5.41 -9.52
CA LEU A 13 -17.02 -5.65 -8.95
C LEU A 13 -16.05 -4.72 -9.67
N VAL A 14 -15.77 -3.56 -9.07
CA VAL A 14 -14.78 -2.61 -9.58
C VAL A 14 -13.42 -3.05 -9.09
N TRP A 15 -12.62 -3.61 -10.01
CA TRP A 15 -11.28 -4.10 -9.71
C TRP A 15 -10.23 -3.09 -10.22
N SER A 16 -9.47 -2.50 -9.32
CA SER A 16 -8.31 -1.67 -9.68
C SER A 16 -7.13 -2.59 -9.96
N THR A 17 -6.68 -2.67 -11.22
CA THR A 17 -5.70 -3.67 -11.65
C THR A 17 -4.53 -3.09 -12.42
N ALA A 18 -3.63 -2.38 -11.75
CA ALA A 18 -2.28 -2.11 -12.25
C ALA A 18 -1.41 -1.58 -11.11
N LEU A 19 -0.45 -2.37 -10.63
CA LEU A 19 0.69 -1.87 -9.90
C LEU A 19 1.86 -1.94 -10.88
N ALA A 20 2.41 -0.78 -11.22
CA ALA A 20 3.72 -0.70 -11.85
C ALA A 20 4.60 0.04 -10.85
N GLY A 21 5.77 -0.54 -10.58
CA GLY A 21 6.60 -0.25 -9.40
C GLY A 21 6.75 1.24 -9.07
N CYS A 22 6.65 1.53 -7.78
CA CYS A 22 6.95 2.83 -7.19
C CYS A 22 8.45 3.15 -7.37
N SER A 23 8.85 3.79 -8.47
CA SER A 23 10.27 4.13 -8.69
C SER A 23 10.65 5.40 -7.92
N ASN A 24 11.61 5.36 -6.99
CA ASN A 24 12.03 6.49 -6.15
C ASN A 24 13.16 7.34 -6.78
N GLY A 25 13.01 7.75 -8.03
CA GLY A 25 13.96 8.68 -8.66
C GLY A 25 13.99 10.03 -7.93
N ALA A 26 15.18 10.49 -7.51
CA ALA A 26 15.39 11.83 -6.96
C ALA A 26 15.25 12.89 -8.08
N GLY A 27 14.06 13.48 -8.20
CA GLY A 27 13.66 14.50 -9.19
C GLY A 27 12.42 15.27 -8.70
N PRO A 28 12.05 16.42 -9.30
CA PRO A 28 11.40 17.55 -8.62
C PRO A 28 10.14 17.20 -7.80
N MET A 29 10.13 17.61 -6.53
CA MET A 29 9.23 17.10 -5.47
C MET A 29 7.86 17.80 -5.38
N GLY A 30 7.29 18.24 -6.50
CA GLY A 30 5.96 18.84 -6.50
C GLY A 30 5.44 19.11 -7.88
N VAL A 31 4.14 18.91 -8.06
CA VAL A 31 3.37 19.52 -9.14
C VAL A 31 3.39 21.03 -8.87
N PRO A 32 3.87 21.88 -9.79
CA PRO A 32 3.71 23.33 -9.66
C PRO A 32 2.24 23.67 -9.36
N ASP A 33 1.97 24.60 -8.44
CA ASP A 33 0.60 24.94 -8.04
C ASP A 33 -0.28 25.42 -9.24
N ASP A 34 0.35 25.77 -10.36
CA ASP A 34 -0.26 26.19 -11.62
C ASP A 34 -0.35 25.08 -12.69
N ALA A 35 0.11 23.86 -12.41
CA ALA A 35 -0.05 22.75 -13.34
C ALA A 35 -1.55 22.41 -13.50
N PRO A 36 -2.02 22.05 -14.71
CA PRO A 36 -3.43 22.07 -15.07
C PRO A 36 -4.25 20.87 -14.53
N LEU A 37 -4.23 20.64 -13.22
CA LEU A 37 -5.28 19.91 -12.52
C LEU A 37 -6.42 20.89 -12.26
N VAL A 38 -7.21 21.12 -13.31
CA VAL A 38 -8.17 22.22 -13.41
C VAL A 38 -9.54 21.93 -12.79
N ARG A 39 -9.76 20.72 -12.26
CA ARG A 39 -11.01 20.32 -11.62
C ARG A 39 -10.76 19.84 -10.20
N SER A 40 -11.68 20.17 -9.31
CA SER A 40 -11.66 19.70 -7.93
C SER A 40 -12.99 19.11 -7.50
N LEU A 41 -12.90 18.16 -6.59
CA LEU A 41 -14.02 17.59 -5.85
C LEU A 41 -13.59 17.56 -4.38
N ALA A 42 -14.41 18.10 -3.49
CA ALA A 42 -14.19 17.95 -2.05
C ALA A 42 -14.88 16.66 -1.58
N GLY A 43 -14.09 15.68 -1.12
CA GLY A 43 -14.57 14.55 -0.32
C GLY A 43 -14.61 14.90 1.17
N GLU A 44 -14.97 13.92 2.01
CA GLU A 44 -14.94 14.11 3.47
C GLU A 44 -13.50 14.16 3.99
N HIS A 45 -12.64 13.24 3.50
CA HIS A 45 -11.24 13.12 3.93
C HIS A 45 -10.24 13.51 2.84
N PHE A 46 -10.71 13.92 1.66
CA PHE A 46 -9.86 14.17 0.49
C PHE A 46 -10.15 15.48 -0.23
N ASP A 47 -9.07 16.14 -0.66
CA ASP A 47 -9.10 17.24 -1.62
C ASP A 47 -8.66 16.70 -2.98
N TYR A 48 -9.63 16.32 -3.83
CA TYR A 48 -9.33 15.75 -5.14
C TYR A 48 -8.99 16.85 -6.15
N ARG A 49 -7.94 16.64 -6.93
CA ARG A 49 -7.61 17.41 -8.12
C ARG A 49 -7.35 16.46 -9.28
N PHE A 50 -7.88 16.77 -10.46
CA PHE A 50 -7.71 15.88 -11.61
C PHE A 50 -7.60 16.62 -12.93
N ALA A 51 -6.97 15.96 -13.89
CA ALA A 51 -6.71 16.49 -15.23
C ALA A 51 -8.00 16.86 -15.98
N ALA A 52 -7.92 17.83 -16.88
CA ALA A 52 -9.01 18.15 -17.80
C ALA A 52 -9.40 16.91 -18.63
N GLY A 53 -10.71 16.63 -18.73
CA GLY A 53 -11.23 15.47 -19.45
C GLY A 53 -11.25 14.16 -18.64
N ASP A 54 -10.68 14.18 -17.43
CA ASP A 54 -10.75 13.08 -16.48
C ASP A 54 -11.89 13.27 -15.48
N THR A 55 -12.18 12.25 -14.67
CA THR A 55 -13.19 12.30 -13.61
C THR A 55 -12.82 11.41 -12.44
N ILE A 56 -13.31 11.79 -11.27
CA ILE A 56 -13.49 10.90 -10.12
C ILE A 56 -15.00 10.84 -9.89
N LEU A 57 -15.58 9.65 -9.97
CA LEU A 57 -17.00 9.46 -9.77
C LEU A 57 -17.33 9.60 -8.27
N PRO A 58 -18.53 10.11 -7.92
CA PRO A 58 -18.94 10.21 -6.51
C PRO A 58 -18.91 8.88 -5.75
N LEU A 59 -19.09 7.75 -6.44
CA LEU A 59 -18.96 6.43 -5.82
C LEU A 59 -17.50 6.11 -5.46
N GLU A 60 -16.55 6.42 -6.34
CA GLU A 60 -15.11 6.21 -6.09
C GLU A 60 -14.62 7.06 -4.93
N ALA A 61 -15.02 8.33 -4.88
CA ALA A 61 -14.71 9.22 -3.76
C ALA A 61 -15.23 8.67 -2.42
N ARG A 62 -16.47 8.18 -2.37
CA ARG A 62 -17.02 7.54 -1.16
C ARG A 62 -16.30 6.25 -0.77
N ILE A 63 -15.81 5.48 -1.74
CA ILE A 63 -15.04 4.27 -1.45
C ILE A 63 -13.69 4.66 -0.83
N ASN A 64 -13.00 5.68 -1.35
CA ASN A 64 -11.78 6.20 -0.74
C ASN A 64 -12.04 6.75 0.68
N ASP A 65 -13.10 7.55 0.87
CA ASP A 65 -13.50 8.04 2.20
C ASP A 65 -13.71 6.87 3.18
N ARG A 66 -14.38 5.80 2.73
CA ARG A 66 -14.58 4.61 3.56
C ARG A 66 -13.29 3.83 3.81
N ALA A 67 -12.41 3.72 2.81
CA ALA A 67 -11.11 3.09 2.95
C ALA A 67 -10.23 3.83 3.96
N TYR A 68 -10.20 5.17 3.89
CA TYR A 68 -9.53 6.03 4.86
C TYR A 68 -9.95 5.68 6.29
N GLU A 69 -11.26 5.62 6.57
CA GLU A 69 -11.76 5.31 7.91
C GLU A 69 -11.32 3.93 8.39
N ILE A 70 -11.49 2.91 7.53
CA ILE A 70 -11.11 1.53 7.86
C ILE A 70 -9.62 1.45 8.16
N ILE A 71 -8.78 2.08 7.36
CA ILE A 71 -7.32 2.07 7.52
C ILE A 71 -6.91 2.83 8.78
N ARG A 72 -7.43 4.04 8.99
CA ARG A 72 -7.17 4.84 10.20
C ARG A 72 -7.51 4.05 11.47
N ASP A 73 -8.70 3.45 11.49
CA ASP A 73 -9.19 2.67 12.62
C ASP A 73 -8.35 1.38 12.83
N ALA A 74 -8.01 0.69 11.74
CA ALA A 74 -7.19 -0.53 11.79
C ALA A 74 -5.75 -0.26 12.26
N LEU A 75 -5.20 0.91 11.94
CA LEU A 75 -3.89 1.37 12.42
C LEU A 75 -3.96 2.04 13.81
N ALA A 76 -5.17 2.16 14.39
CA ALA A 76 -5.43 2.81 15.67
C ALA A 76 -4.77 4.20 15.77
N THR A 77 -4.96 5.01 14.73
CA THR A 77 -4.39 6.38 14.62
C THR A 77 -5.46 7.44 14.85
N ASP A 78 -5.06 8.65 15.22
CA ASP A 78 -5.92 9.84 15.29
C ASP A 78 -5.79 10.74 14.05
N PHE A 79 -5.24 10.19 12.96
CA PHE A 79 -5.11 10.85 11.67
C PHE A 79 -6.43 11.47 11.22
N SER A 80 -6.45 12.80 11.15
CA SER A 80 -7.67 13.61 10.95
C SER A 80 -7.52 14.67 9.88
N ARG A 81 -6.34 14.79 9.27
CA ARG A 81 -6.09 15.74 8.19
C ARG A 81 -6.58 15.21 6.85
N ARG A 82 -6.94 16.14 5.98
CA ARG A 82 -7.35 15.84 4.61
C ARG A 82 -6.15 15.47 3.74
N ILE A 83 -6.34 14.50 2.85
CA ILE A 83 -5.32 14.05 1.91
C ILE A 83 -5.55 14.74 0.56
N ALA A 84 -4.52 15.41 0.03
CA ALA A 84 -4.57 15.90 -1.34
C ALA A 84 -4.42 14.71 -2.31
N PHE A 85 -5.36 14.56 -3.24
CA PHE A 85 -5.43 13.42 -4.15
C PHE A 85 -5.38 13.91 -5.59
N ASP A 86 -4.21 13.80 -6.21
CA ASP A 86 -3.95 14.27 -7.56
C ASP A 86 -4.03 13.10 -8.56
N LYS A 87 -5.11 13.08 -9.34
CA LYS A 87 -5.32 12.09 -10.40
C LYS A 87 -4.84 12.61 -11.75
N PHE A 88 -3.96 11.85 -12.36
CA PHE A 88 -3.39 12.08 -13.69
C PHE A 88 -4.01 11.15 -14.72
N VAL A 89 -3.83 11.49 -15.99
CA VAL A 89 -4.38 10.72 -17.12
C VAL A 89 -3.62 9.40 -17.27
N ASP A 90 -2.29 9.47 -17.20
CA ASP A 90 -1.38 8.34 -17.43
C ASP A 90 0.00 8.63 -16.81
N ALA A 91 0.90 7.66 -16.90
CA ALA A 91 2.27 7.76 -16.41
C ALA A 91 3.10 8.85 -17.11
N ASP A 92 2.82 9.15 -18.38
CA ASP A 92 3.49 10.23 -19.11
C ASP A 92 3.07 11.59 -18.54
N HIS A 93 1.80 11.74 -18.17
CA HIS A 93 1.26 12.94 -17.56
C HIS A 93 1.88 13.18 -16.19
N ILE A 94 2.01 12.13 -15.36
CA ILE A 94 2.74 12.22 -14.09
C ILE A 94 4.19 12.68 -14.33
N GLN A 95 4.92 12.04 -15.26
CA GLN A 95 6.31 12.38 -15.56
C GLN A 95 6.45 13.83 -16.05
N ARG A 96 5.54 14.31 -16.90
CA ARG A 96 5.57 15.69 -17.40
C ARG A 96 5.38 16.72 -16.28
N LEU A 97 4.49 16.46 -15.33
CA LEU A 97 4.14 17.44 -14.29
C LEU A 97 4.97 17.33 -13.01
N THR A 98 5.53 16.15 -12.72
CA THR A 98 6.27 15.89 -11.47
C THR A 98 7.73 15.54 -11.70
N GLY A 99 8.15 15.31 -12.95
CA GLY A 99 9.48 14.77 -13.23
C GLY A 99 9.68 13.31 -12.81
N ARG A 100 8.64 12.63 -12.31
CA ARG A 100 8.67 11.22 -11.88
C ARG A 100 7.72 10.37 -12.70
N ARG A 101 8.18 9.19 -13.13
CA ARG A 101 7.35 8.19 -13.81
C ARG A 101 7.01 7.08 -12.83
N THR A 102 5.72 6.85 -12.63
CA THR A 102 5.17 5.69 -11.91
C THR A 102 4.03 5.11 -12.72
N GLY A 103 3.72 3.82 -12.55
CA GLY A 103 2.53 3.24 -13.17
C GLY A 103 1.37 2.96 -12.21
N GLY A 104 1.60 2.95 -10.88
CA GLY A 104 0.56 2.78 -9.86
C GLY A 104 0.17 4.08 -9.18
N GLY A 105 1.15 4.69 -8.50
CA GLY A 105 1.01 5.90 -7.71
C GLY A 105 2.31 6.23 -6.98
N PHE A 106 2.30 7.29 -6.18
CA PHE A 106 3.26 7.52 -5.10
C PHE A 106 2.74 8.57 -4.11
N VAL A 107 3.31 8.57 -2.90
CA VAL A 107 3.08 9.58 -1.86
C VAL A 107 4.28 10.51 -1.69
N VAL A 108 4.03 11.83 -1.62
CA VAL A 108 5.02 12.83 -1.18
C VAL A 108 4.35 13.89 -0.32
N GLY A 109 4.90 14.17 0.86
CA GLY A 109 4.44 15.25 1.74
C GLY A 109 2.95 15.12 2.09
N GLY A 110 2.47 13.89 2.26
CA GLY A 110 1.08 13.64 2.58
C GLY A 110 0.08 13.81 1.43
N LYS A 111 0.58 13.93 0.19
CA LYS A 111 -0.21 14.01 -1.03
C LYS A 111 -0.04 12.74 -1.85
N ILE A 112 -1.12 12.31 -2.49
CA ILE A 112 -1.18 11.14 -3.37
C ILE A 112 -1.12 11.59 -4.82
N PHE A 113 -0.26 10.97 -5.63
CA PHE A 113 -0.12 11.22 -7.07
C PHE A 113 -0.30 9.90 -7.84
N LEU A 114 -1.35 9.76 -8.64
CA LEU A 114 -1.64 8.47 -9.29
C LEU A 114 -2.54 8.61 -10.53
N THR A 115 -2.74 7.54 -11.29
CA THR A 115 -3.56 7.55 -12.53
C THR A 115 -5.00 7.05 -12.34
N ARG A 116 -5.30 6.51 -11.15
CA ARG A 116 -6.53 5.79 -10.82
C ARG A 116 -7.47 6.67 -9.98
N ALA A 117 -8.73 6.27 -9.79
CA ALA A 117 -9.65 7.02 -8.93
C ALA A 117 -9.81 6.41 -7.53
N LEU A 118 -9.38 5.16 -7.38
CA LEU A 118 -9.49 4.35 -6.17
C LEU A 118 -8.14 3.71 -5.87
N ASP A 119 -7.54 4.07 -4.73
CA ASP A 119 -6.24 3.52 -4.33
C ASP A 119 -6.02 3.50 -2.80
N PRO A 120 -6.65 2.55 -2.08
CA PRO A 120 -6.46 2.34 -0.65
C PRO A 120 -4.98 2.10 -0.27
N HIS A 121 -4.18 1.57 -1.20
CA HIS A 121 -2.76 1.33 -1.01
C HIS A 121 -2.02 2.62 -0.69
N GLU A 122 -2.23 3.67 -1.50
CA GLU A 122 -1.59 4.97 -1.30
C GLU A 122 -2.17 5.72 -0.09
N ILE A 123 -3.44 5.47 0.26
CA ILE A 123 -4.05 5.99 1.50
C ILE A 123 -3.34 5.39 2.72
N ALA A 124 -3.03 4.10 2.70
CA ALA A 124 -2.30 3.43 3.78
C ALA A 124 -0.90 4.03 3.98
N HIS A 125 -0.17 4.30 2.89
CA HIS A 125 1.12 4.99 2.97
C HIS A 125 0.98 6.36 3.63
N VAL A 126 0.02 7.20 3.21
CA VAL A 126 -0.14 8.54 3.80
C VAL A 126 -0.38 8.48 5.31
N ILE A 127 -1.31 7.62 5.76
CA ILE A 127 -1.64 7.49 7.19
C ILE A 127 -0.45 6.92 7.96
N ALA A 128 0.16 5.84 7.48
CA ALA A 128 1.24 5.17 8.19
C ALA A 128 2.50 6.05 8.31
N ILE A 129 2.91 6.70 7.22
CA ILE A 129 4.12 7.54 7.20
C ILE A 129 4.02 8.69 8.23
N GLU A 130 2.83 9.28 8.38
CA GLU A 130 2.66 10.44 9.26
C GLU A 130 2.42 10.08 10.72
N GLU A 131 1.75 8.96 10.97
CA GLU A 131 1.33 8.59 12.33
C GLU A 131 2.25 7.57 13.00
N LEU A 132 2.91 6.74 12.20
CA LEU A 132 3.71 5.62 12.67
C LEU A 132 5.21 5.83 12.39
N GLY A 133 5.54 6.51 11.29
CA GLY A 133 6.90 6.66 10.79
C GLY A 133 7.08 5.98 9.44
N ARG A 134 8.27 6.09 8.86
CA ARG A 134 8.58 5.55 7.53
C ARG A 134 9.78 4.61 7.60
N PRO A 135 9.56 3.31 7.85
CA PRO A 135 10.62 2.30 7.77
C PRO A 135 11.01 2.07 6.30
N SER A 136 11.87 1.08 6.05
CA SER A 136 12.24 0.70 4.68
C SER A 136 11.02 0.33 3.82
N ASP A 137 11.19 0.43 2.51
CA ASP A 137 10.13 0.19 1.52
C ASP A 137 9.59 -1.25 1.61
N PHE A 138 10.38 -2.20 2.10
CA PHE A 138 9.90 -3.56 2.37
C PHE A 138 8.75 -3.56 3.38
N PHE A 139 8.87 -2.80 4.47
CA PHE A 139 7.82 -2.74 5.49
C PHE A 139 6.70 -1.77 5.12
N ASP A 140 7.04 -0.62 4.54
CA ASP A 140 6.06 0.39 4.10
C ASP A 140 5.11 -0.20 3.04
N GLU A 141 5.66 -0.81 1.98
CA GLU A 141 4.85 -1.48 0.95
C GLU A 141 4.16 -2.74 1.50
N GLY A 142 4.82 -3.49 2.38
CA GLY A 142 4.19 -4.64 3.03
C GLY A 142 2.96 -4.25 3.86
N LEU A 143 2.98 -3.11 4.54
CA LEU A 143 1.84 -2.56 5.24
C LEU A 143 0.75 -2.10 4.25
N ALA A 144 1.12 -1.32 3.24
CA ALA A 144 0.16 -0.82 2.25
C ALA A 144 -0.54 -1.95 1.51
N VAL A 145 0.16 -3.04 1.18
CA VAL A 145 -0.42 -4.27 0.64
C VAL A 145 -1.49 -4.86 1.56
N ASN A 146 -1.31 -4.83 2.88
CA ASN A 146 -2.30 -5.35 3.83
C ASN A 146 -3.61 -4.53 3.86
N PHE A 147 -3.57 -3.29 3.36
CA PHE A 147 -4.67 -2.35 3.35
C PHE A 147 -5.09 -1.90 1.94
N GLY A 148 -4.44 -2.41 0.90
CA GLY A 148 -4.59 -1.92 -0.48
C GLY A 148 -5.74 -2.54 -1.26
N GLY A 149 -6.23 -3.71 -0.85
CA GLY A 149 -7.34 -4.40 -1.51
C GLY A 149 -8.69 -3.83 -1.12
N VAL A 150 -9.56 -3.53 -2.10
CA VAL A 150 -10.97 -3.15 -1.86
C VAL A 150 -11.89 -4.15 -2.52
N ARG A 151 -12.90 -4.59 -1.77
CA ARG A 151 -14.07 -5.31 -2.29
C ARG A 151 -15.31 -4.47 -2.04
N VAL A 152 -16.03 -4.17 -3.11
CA VAL A 152 -17.31 -3.47 -3.03
C VAL A 152 -18.43 -4.48 -3.28
N THR A 153 -19.28 -4.66 -2.29
CA THR A 153 -20.55 -5.40 -2.42
C THR A 153 -21.71 -4.41 -2.46
N ALA A 154 -22.94 -4.89 -2.71
CA ALA A 154 -24.10 -4.01 -2.86
C ALA A 154 -24.31 -3.03 -1.69
N ASN A 155 -23.86 -3.38 -0.48
CA ASN A 155 -24.09 -2.59 0.73
C ASN A 155 -22.81 -2.26 1.52
N GLN A 156 -21.63 -2.72 1.11
CA GLN A 156 -20.42 -2.61 1.92
C GLN A 156 -19.16 -2.41 1.08
N VAL A 157 -18.22 -1.66 1.64
CA VAL A 157 -16.81 -1.59 1.22
C VAL A 157 -16.01 -2.34 2.26
N GLU A 158 -15.27 -3.35 1.82
CA GLU A 158 -14.36 -4.14 2.65
C GLU A 158 -12.92 -3.90 2.18
N ILE A 159 -12.01 -3.71 3.14
CA ILE A 159 -10.56 -3.71 2.88
C ILE A 159 -10.02 -5.11 3.16
N PHE A 160 -9.12 -5.60 2.31
CA PHE A 160 -8.44 -6.87 2.52
C PHE A 160 -6.97 -6.80 2.08
N PRO A 161 -6.09 -7.63 2.66
CA PRO A 161 -4.71 -7.74 2.21
C PRO A 161 -4.63 -8.15 0.75
N SER A 162 -4.08 -7.31 -0.11
CA SER A 162 -3.90 -7.58 -1.52
C SER A 162 -2.68 -6.86 -2.07
N ALA A 163 -1.71 -7.63 -2.57
CA ALA A 163 -0.65 -7.08 -3.40
C ALA A 163 -1.06 -7.03 -4.87
N LEU A 164 -2.06 -7.81 -5.31
CA LEU A 164 -2.44 -7.96 -6.71
C LEU A 164 -3.90 -8.38 -6.85
N ARG A 165 -4.53 -7.81 -7.88
CA ARG A 165 -5.84 -8.09 -8.52
C ARG A 165 -6.90 -8.79 -7.64
N ASN A 166 -6.74 -10.04 -7.19
CA ASN A 166 -7.83 -10.82 -6.56
C ASN A 166 -7.41 -11.75 -5.40
N PHE A 167 -6.22 -11.63 -4.80
CA PHE A 167 -5.62 -12.78 -4.11
C PHE A 167 -5.39 -12.64 -2.60
N GLU A 168 -5.51 -13.77 -1.92
CA GLU A 168 -4.90 -14.00 -0.61
C GLU A 168 -3.38 -13.88 -0.75
N ILE A 169 -2.79 -12.87 -0.13
CA ILE A 169 -1.35 -12.57 -0.21
C ILE A 169 -0.45 -13.78 0.08
N ASP A 170 -0.89 -14.65 0.98
CA ASP A 170 -0.19 -15.88 1.36
C ASP A 170 -0.18 -16.94 0.24
N ALA A 171 -1.20 -16.96 -0.62
CA ALA A 171 -1.21 -17.82 -1.80
C ALA A 171 -0.23 -17.32 -2.87
N GLU A 172 -0.13 -16.00 -3.04
CA GLU A 172 0.81 -15.39 -3.98
C GLU A 172 2.26 -15.64 -3.58
N VAL A 173 2.61 -15.43 -2.31
CA VAL A 173 3.97 -15.73 -1.85
C VAL A 173 4.30 -17.21 -1.98
N ARG A 174 3.36 -18.13 -1.71
CA ARG A 174 3.55 -19.57 -2.00
C ARG A 174 3.87 -19.83 -3.48
N SER A 175 3.19 -19.14 -4.40
CA SER A 175 3.47 -19.21 -5.83
C SER A 175 4.84 -18.63 -6.22
N VAL A 176 5.28 -17.56 -5.55
CA VAL A 176 6.64 -16.99 -5.71
C VAL A 176 7.70 -18.04 -5.36
N PHE A 177 7.59 -18.69 -4.21
CA PHE A 177 8.54 -19.71 -3.76
C PHE A 177 8.47 -21.00 -4.58
N ALA A 178 7.27 -21.50 -4.88
CA ALA A 178 7.09 -22.71 -5.71
C ALA A 178 7.66 -22.54 -7.11
N GLY A 179 7.61 -21.32 -7.67
CA GLY A 179 8.22 -20.97 -8.95
C GLY A 179 9.71 -20.65 -8.89
N GLY A 180 10.34 -20.71 -7.71
CA GLY A 180 11.76 -20.36 -7.54
C GLY A 180 12.10 -18.90 -7.83
N ARG A 181 11.10 -18.00 -7.82
CA ARG A 181 11.27 -16.57 -8.15
C ARG A 181 11.91 -15.78 -7.00
N PHE A 182 11.90 -16.35 -5.80
CA PHE A 182 12.59 -15.82 -4.62
C PHE A 182 13.30 -16.96 -3.87
N PRO A 183 14.57 -17.22 -4.18
CA PRO A 183 15.36 -18.24 -3.48
C PRO A 183 15.99 -17.72 -2.17
N GLY A 184 15.95 -16.41 -1.96
CA GLY A 184 16.66 -15.70 -0.91
C GLY A 184 15.98 -15.73 0.45
N SER A 185 16.53 -14.93 1.37
CA SER A 185 15.97 -14.67 2.70
C SER A 185 15.32 -13.29 2.79
N VAL A 186 14.38 -13.09 3.72
CA VAL A 186 13.80 -11.76 3.99
C VAL A 186 14.90 -10.76 4.35
N ARG A 187 15.93 -11.22 5.06
CA ARG A 187 17.11 -10.43 5.41
C ARG A 187 17.75 -9.75 4.18
N GLU A 188 17.82 -10.45 3.05
CA GLU A 188 18.45 -9.94 1.82
C GLU A 188 17.69 -8.77 1.19
N ILE A 189 16.42 -8.57 1.55
CA ILE A 189 15.55 -7.54 0.96
C ILE A 189 15.04 -6.52 1.99
N LEU A 190 15.62 -6.47 3.20
CA LEU A 190 15.19 -5.55 4.25
C LEU A 190 15.37 -4.08 3.88
N THR A 191 16.42 -3.73 3.14
CA THR A 191 16.68 -2.33 2.76
C THR A 191 15.82 -1.92 1.57
N SER A 192 15.40 -0.64 1.48
CA SER A 192 14.64 -0.14 0.33
C SER A 192 15.33 -0.42 -1.00
N ARG A 193 16.66 -0.29 -1.05
CA ARG A 193 17.45 -0.57 -2.26
C ARG A 193 17.34 -2.03 -2.69
N ALA A 194 17.47 -2.97 -1.75
CA ALA A 194 17.42 -4.39 -2.07
C ALA A 194 16.00 -4.83 -2.44
N PHE A 195 14.99 -4.32 -1.72
CA PHE A 195 13.58 -4.52 -2.05
C PHE A 195 13.24 -4.04 -3.47
N GLN A 196 13.64 -2.82 -3.84
CA GLN A 196 13.39 -2.22 -5.15
C GLN A 196 14.16 -2.90 -6.29
N ALA A 197 15.21 -3.67 -5.99
CA ALA A 197 15.96 -4.42 -7.00
C ALA A 197 15.20 -5.65 -7.53
N LEU A 198 14.17 -6.10 -6.80
CA LEU A 198 13.29 -7.17 -7.23
C LEU A 198 12.10 -6.64 -8.02
N SER A 199 11.51 -7.51 -8.85
CA SER A 199 10.24 -7.17 -9.51
C SER A 199 9.12 -7.10 -8.47
N PHE A 200 8.14 -6.21 -8.70
CA PHE A 200 7.04 -6.02 -7.76
C PHE A 200 6.17 -7.27 -7.61
N GLU A 201 6.11 -8.14 -8.63
CA GLU A 201 5.42 -9.44 -8.59
C GLU A 201 6.11 -10.46 -7.68
N VAL A 202 7.29 -10.14 -7.15
CA VAL A 202 8.01 -10.92 -6.16
C VAL A 202 8.03 -10.17 -4.84
N SER A 203 8.50 -8.92 -4.83
CA SER A 203 8.78 -8.20 -3.59
C SER A 203 7.52 -7.84 -2.80
N TYR A 204 6.44 -7.41 -3.47
CA TYR A 204 5.20 -7.00 -2.79
C TYR A 204 4.48 -8.19 -2.14
N PRO A 205 4.32 -9.36 -2.81
CA PRO A 205 3.82 -10.57 -2.15
C PRO A 205 4.60 -10.99 -0.91
N VAL A 206 5.93 -10.98 -0.99
CA VAL A 206 6.81 -11.35 0.12
C VAL A 206 6.65 -10.36 1.28
N ALA A 207 6.77 -9.06 1.01
CA ALA A 207 6.60 -7.99 2.00
C ALA A 207 5.22 -8.03 2.66
N GLY A 208 4.15 -8.09 1.85
CA GLY A 208 2.78 -8.11 2.34
C GLY A 208 2.49 -9.31 3.23
N SER A 209 2.91 -10.51 2.82
CA SER A 209 2.71 -11.72 3.63
C SER A 209 3.53 -11.69 4.93
N PHE A 210 4.78 -11.21 4.88
CA PHE A 210 5.61 -11.10 6.07
C PHE A 210 5.05 -10.08 7.08
N VAL A 211 4.65 -8.89 6.63
CA VAL A 211 4.01 -7.88 7.49
C VAL A 211 2.67 -8.36 8.04
N LYS A 212 1.88 -9.11 7.24
CA LYS A 212 0.65 -9.78 7.71
C LYS A 212 0.96 -10.72 8.88
N PHE A 213 2.00 -11.55 8.74
CA PHE A 213 2.45 -12.45 9.81
C PHE A 213 2.86 -11.70 11.08
N LEU A 214 3.61 -10.60 10.96
CA LEU A 214 3.99 -9.78 12.12
C LEU A 214 2.76 -9.18 12.81
N LEU A 215 1.83 -8.61 12.05
CA LEU A 215 0.56 -8.09 12.58
C LEU A 215 -0.24 -9.16 13.32
N HIS A 216 -0.36 -10.35 12.73
CA HIS A 216 -1.13 -11.45 13.31
C HIS A 216 -0.50 -12.03 14.58
N THR A 217 0.83 -12.16 14.62
CA THR A 217 1.50 -12.90 15.70
C THR A 217 2.05 -11.99 16.80
N ARG A 218 2.38 -10.74 16.48
CA ARG A 218 2.97 -9.77 17.42
C ARG A 218 2.06 -8.57 17.69
N GLY A 219 1.05 -8.35 16.84
CA GLY A 219 0.06 -7.30 17.02
C GLY A 219 0.53 -5.93 16.54
N LEU A 220 -0.45 -5.04 16.36
CA LEU A 220 -0.23 -3.65 15.96
C LEU A 220 0.71 -2.88 16.89
N PRO A 221 0.67 -3.00 18.24
CA PRO A 221 1.57 -2.24 19.11
C PRO A 221 3.06 -2.48 18.81
N ALA A 222 3.46 -3.73 18.55
CA ALA A 222 4.83 -4.07 18.19
C ALA A 222 5.22 -3.45 16.82
N LEU A 223 4.31 -3.54 15.85
CA LEU A 223 4.53 -2.93 14.53
C LEU A 223 4.70 -1.40 14.63
N ARG A 224 3.90 -0.73 15.47
CA ARG A 224 4.02 0.72 15.69
C ARG A 224 5.36 1.08 16.33
N THR A 225 5.83 0.29 17.30
CA THR A 225 7.17 0.48 17.88
C THR A 225 8.25 0.39 16.81
N PHE A 226 8.17 -0.62 15.92
CA PHE A 226 9.11 -0.79 14.82
C PHE A 226 9.08 0.39 13.83
N PHE A 227 7.90 0.81 13.39
CA PHE A 227 7.75 1.94 12.45
C PHE A 227 8.29 3.25 13.03
N ALA A 228 8.16 3.44 14.35
CA ALA A 228 8.61 4.64 15.03
C ALA A 228 10.13 4.68 15.27
N SER A 229 10.80 3.51 15.32
CA SER A 229 12.25 3.43 15.51
C SER A 229 13.03 3.43 14.19
N SER A 230 12.44 2.86 13.12
CA SER A 230 13.12 2.65 11.86
C SER A 230 12.87 3.78 10.84
N ALA A 231 13.87 4.03 10.01
CA ALA A 231 13.83 4.97 8.89
C ALA A 231 14.03 4.29 7.53
N GLN A 232 13.53 4.96 6.49
CA GLN A 232 13.45 4.43 5.13
C GLN A 232 14.79 3.94 4.57
N PHE A 233 15.88 4.63 4.90
CA PHE A 233 17.20 4.37 4.34
C PHE A 233 18.19 3.78 5.36
N ASP A 234 17.67 3.18 6.44
CA ASP A 234 18.49 2.49 7.42
C ASP A 234 19.32 1.37 6.80
N ALA A 235 20.50 1.12 7.40
CA ALA A 235 21.29 -0.04 7.04
C ALA A 235 20.62 -1.31 7.58
N SER A 236 20.91 -2.46 6.96
CA SER A 236 20.34 -3.75 7.39
C SER A 236 20.57 -4.04 8.87
N ALA A 237 21.72 -3.66 9.42
CA ALA A 237 22.03 -3.89 10.83
C ALA A 237 21.12 -3.10 11.77
N ASP A 238 20.77 -1.87 11.42
CA ASP A 238 19.89 -1.01 12.21
C ASP A 238 18.45 -1.54 12.14
N ILE A 239 17.98 -1.91 10.94
CA ILE A 239 16.66 -2.55 10.74
C ILE A 239 16.55 -3.85 11.55
N GLU A 240 17.59 -4.69 11.55
CA GLU A 240 17.62 -5.93 12.34
C GLU A 240 17.57 -5.66 13.85
N ALA A 241 18.26 -4.61 14.32
CA ALA A 241 18.22 -4.20 15.73
C ALA A 241 16.84 -3.69 16.14
N ASP A 242 16.19 -2.89 15.29
CA ASP A 242 14.85 -2.38 15.51
C ASP A 242 13.80 -3.48 15.50
N LEU A 243 13.90 -4.44 14.57
CA LEU A 243 13.06 -5.63 14.56
C LEU A 243 13.17 -6.41 15.86
N LEU A 244 14.40 -6.64 16.33
CA LEU A 244 14.64 -7.32 17.60
C LEU A 244 14.03 -6.55 18.77
N GLY A 245 14.20 -5.23 18.81
CA GLY A 245 13.65 -4.36 19.85
C GLY A 245 12.13 -4.35 19.88
N ALA A 246 11.48 -4.30 18.72
CA ALA A 246 10.04 -4.20 18.60
C ALA A 246 9.30 -5.55 18.73
N PHE A 247 9.85 -6.62 18.15
CA PHE A 247 9.20 -7.93 18.05
C PHE A 247 9.77 -8.98 19.00
N GLY A 248 10.88 -8.68 19.69
CA GLY A 248 11.50 -9.57 20.67
C GLY A 248 12.20 -10.78 20.07
N ALA A 249 12.41 -10.82 18.75
CA ALA A 249 13.06 -11.92 18.05
C ALA A 249 13.91 -11.42 16.88
N PRO A 250 15.06 -12.05 16.58
CA PRO A 250 15.87 -11.70 15.42
C PRO A 250 15.16 -12.06 14.11
N ILE A 251 15.51 -11.37 13.02
CA ILE A 251 14.85 -11.53 11.72
C ILE A 251 14.84 -12.99 11.23
N GLN A 252 15.90 -13.75 11.47
CA GLN A 252 16.00 -15.14 11.05
C GLN A 252 14.95 -16.02 11.74
N SER A 253 14.68 -15.77 13.03
CA SER A 253 13.62 -16.47 13.77
C SER A 253 12.23 -16.08 13.27
N LEU A 254 12.00 -14.77 13.06
CA LEU A 254 10.73 -14.28 12.50
C LEU A 254 10.47 -14.85 11.11
N GLU A 255 11.49 -14.91 10.26
CA GLU A 255 11.41 -15.49 8.92
C GLU A 255 11.12 -17.00 8.96
N SER A 256 11.79 -17.77 9.82
CA SER A 256 11.55 -19.21 9.96
C SER A 256 10.13 -19.48 10.45
N GLU A 257 9.65 -18.75 11.46
CA GLU A 257 8.26 -18.84 11.93
C GLU A 257 7.25 -18.52 10.81
N TRP A 258 7.49 -17.44 10.06
CA TRP A 258 6.66 -17.04 8.94
C TRP A 258 6.61 -18.12 7.85
N ARG A 259 7.78 -18.60 7.40
CA ARG A 259 7.88 -19.66 6.39
C ARG A 259 7.17 -20.93 6.85
N SER A 260 7.40 -21.35 8.09
CA SER A 260 6.74 -22.50 8.70
C SER A 260 5.21 -22.36 8.70
N SER A 261 4.69 -21.18 9.07
CA SER A 261 3.25 -20.89 9.09
C SER A 261 2.58 -21.02 7.70
N LEU A 262 3.37 -20.91 6.63
CA LEU A 262 2.92 -20.99 5.24
C LEU A 262 3.28 -22.31 4.54
N GLY A 263 4.01 -23.21 5.21
CA GLY A 263 4.55 -24.42 4.60
C GLY A 263 5.59 -24.14 3.50
N LEU A 264 6.33 -23.04 3.61
CA LEU A 264 7.41 -22.67 2.69
C LEU A 264 8.71 -23.42 3.06
N PRO A 265 9.62 -23.62 2.09
CA PRO A 265 10.95 -24.15 2.40
C PRO A 265 11.70 -23.20 3.33
N GLU A 266 12.54 -23.75 4.21
CA GLU A 266 13.48 -22.95 5.00
C GLU A 266 14.40 -22.13 4.08
N ALA A 267 14.83 -20.97 4.56
CA ALA A 267 15.83 -20.19 3.85
C ALA A 267 17.13 -20.99 3.74
N ALA A 268 17.83 -20.85 2.61
CA ALA A 268 19.19 -21.36 2.52
C ALA A 268 20.06 -20.66 3.59
N PRO A 269 21.00 -21.38 4.22
CA PRO A 269 21.88 -20.81 5.25
C PRO A 269 22.81 -19.72 4.71
#